data_AF-A0A850KTK0-F1
#
_entry.id   AF-A0A850KTK0-F1
#
_cell.length_a   1.000
_cell.length_b   1.000
_cell.length_c   1.000
_cell.angle_alpha   90.00
_cell.angle_beta   90.00
_cell.angle_gamma   90.00
#
_symmetry.space_group_name_H-M   'P 1'
#
loop_
_entity.id
_entity.type
_entity.pdbx_description
1 polymer ?
#
loop_
_entity_poly.entity_id
_entity_poly.type
_entity_poly.pdbx_seq_one_letter_code
_entity_poly.pdbx_strand_id
1 'polypeptide(L)'
;VTLISPPPHHDIYSIEDLAQLIYDLKQINPRAKVCVKLVSSAGIGTIAAGVAKAHADVILVSGHSGGTGASPQTSIKYAGTPWEIGLAEVNQVLTLNGLRHRVTLRTDGGIRTGRDVVIAAMLGAEEFGVGTASLVAMGCIMVRQCHSNTCPVGICTQDEALRKKFDGTADKVVNLFSFIAEETREILAELGVEKLDDIIGRTDLLHQVSRGADHLDDLDLNPLLVQVGGRNRRAVCTLEGRNEVPDTLDAQMLDDAKAVFSKGEKMQLTYSVQNTLRAIGTRFSSEITRTFGMTGLKPDHVTVRLRGSAGQSLGAFAVQGLKLEVAGDANDYVGKGLSGGTIVVRPSNRASFNSNDNTIIGNTVLYGATSGKLFAAGQAGERFAVRNSGATVVVEGCGANGCEYMTGGTAVILGGVGDNFGAGMTGGMAFVLDEGGKFEENVNSDTVLYNRLSSAHWEAELKALIEEHVAETHSRWGATVLSNWEAKKGSFWQVVPKEMVGRLNHPVSDDPEAEALTA
;
A
#
# COMPACT_ATOMS: atom_id res chain seq x y z
N VAL A 1 -18.69 -6.91 8.25
CA VAL A 1 -17.92 -5.84 7.61
C VAL A 1 -17.53 -6.23 6.18
N THR A 2 -18.08 -5.52 5.19
CA THR A 2 -17.62 -5.60 3.79
C THR A 2 -16.32 -4.83 3.62
N LEU A 3 -15.33 -5.37 2.89
CA LEU A 3 -14.07 -4.68 2.61
C LEU A 3 -14.09 -4.06 1.21
N ILE A 4 -14.45 -2.78 1.13
CA ILE A 4 -14.27 -1.97 -0.07
C ILE A 4 -12.95 -1.22 0.09
N SER A 5 -11.95 -1.57 -0.72
CA SER A 5 -10.67 -0.85 -0.70
C SER A 5 -10.86 0.56 -1.26
N PRO A 6 -10.12 1.56 -0.78
CA PRO A 6 -10.09 2.88 -1.40
C PRO A 6 -9.66 2.74 -2.87
N PRO A 7 -10.28 3.49 -3.80
CA PRO A 7 -9.87 3.45 -5.21
C PRO A 7 -8.40 3.88 -5.43
N PRO A 8 -7.86 4.93 -4.76
CA PRO A 8 -6.46 5.28 -4.86
C PRO A 8 -5.63 4.61 -3.77
N HIS A 9 -4.33 4.46 -4.05
CA HIS A 9 -3.33 4.37 -3.00
C HIS A 9 -3.16 5.76 -2.38
N HIS A 10 -3.40 5.90 -1.07
CA HIS A 10 -3.35 7.21 -0.39
C HIS A 10 -1.93 7.77 -0.24
N ASP A 11 -0.93 6.99 -0.61
CA ASP A 11 0.49 7.35 -0.72
C ASP A 11 0.97 7.41 -2.18
N ILE A 12 0.04 7.51 -3.15
CA ILE A 12 0.34 7.72 -4.57
C ILE A 12 -0.68 8.70 -5.17
N TYR A 13 -0.39 10.00 -5.09
CA TYR A 13 -1.19 11.04 -5.76
C TYR A 13 -0.54 11.61 -7.01
N SER A 14 0.71 11.24 -7.24
CA SER A 14 1.55 11.74 -8.33
C SER A 14 2.63 10.72 -8.71
N ILE A 15 3.43 11.04 -9.72
CA ILE A 15 4.51 10.14 -10.16
C ILE A 15 5.69 10.12 -9.18
N GLU A 16 5.92 11.23 -8.50
CA GLU A 16 6.91 11.38 -7.44
C GLU A 16 6.54 10.57 -6.19
N ASP A 17 5.25 10.48 -5.86
CA ASP A 17 4.77 9.62 -4.78
C ASP A 17 4.93 8.14 -5.12
N LEU A 18 4.66 7.75 -6.37
CA LEU A 18 4.95 6.40 -6.84
C LEU A 18 6.46 6.08 -6.72
N ALA A 19 7.32 7.03 -7.09
CA ALA A 19 8.77 6.89 -6.92
C ALA A 19 9.16 6.75 -5.44
N GLN A 20 8.48 7.46 -4.54
CA GLN A 20 8.66 7.31 -3.10
C GLN A 20 8.25 5.91 -2.62
N LEU A 21 7.09 5.38 -3.04
CA LEU A 21 6.70 4.02 -2.67
C LEU A 21 7.67 2.97 -3.22
N ILE A 22 8.11 3.10 -4.48
CA ILE A 22 9.12 2.20 -5.05
C ILE A 22 10.40 2.25 -4.22
N TYR A 23 10.81 3.44 -3.81
CA TYR A 23 11.96 3.62 -2.92
C TYR A 23 11.74 2.90 -1.58
N ASP A 24 10.61 3.13 -0.89
CA ASP A 24 10.27 2.49 0.38
C ASP A 24 10.30 0.95 0.29
N LEU A 25 9.69 0.39 -0.78
CA LEU A 25 9.67 -1.05 -1.04
C LEU A 25 11.09 -1.62 -1.23
N LYS A 26 11.93 -0.89 -1.95
CA LYS A 26 13.34 -1.26 -2.16
C LYS A 26 14.19 -1.07 -0.91
N GLN A 27 13.81 -0.18 0.01
CA GLN A 27 14.44 -0.01 1.33
C GLN A 27 14.03 -1.11 2.32
N ILE A 28 12.78 -1.56 2.34
CA ILE A 28 12.37 -2.66 3.22
C ILE A 28 12.79 -4.02 2.67
N ASN A 29 12.97 -4.17 1.35
CA ASN A 29 13.47 -5.39 0.75
C ASN A 29 14.55 -5.11 -0.33
N PRO A 30 15.85 -5.24 0.01
CA PRO A 30 16.94 -4.92 -0.91
C PRO A 30 17.05 -5.89 -2.10
N ARG A 31 16.37 -7.04 -2.03
CA ARG A 31 16.50 -8.11 -3.03
C ARG A 31 15.33 -8.15 -4.01
N ALA A 32 14.23 -7.47 -3.70
CA ALA A 32 13.02 -7.57 -4.50
C ALA A 32 13.08 -6.64 -5.72
N LYS A 33 12.54 -7.15 -6.83
CA LYS A 33 12.07 -6.34 -7.95
C LYS A 33 10.73 -5.71 -7.59
N VAL A 34 10.48 -4.49 -8.07
CA VAL A 34 9.19 -3.80 -7.93
C VAL A 34 8.46 -3.79 -9.26
N CYS A 35 7.22 -4.29 -9.24
CA CYS A 35 6.33 -4.32 -10.39
C CYS A 35 5.20 -3.30 -10.21
N VAL A 36 4.96 -2.47 -11.22
CA VAL A 36 3.79 -1.58 -11.28
C VAL A 36 2.78 -2.18 -12.23
N LYS A 37 1.60 -2.54 -11.71
CA LYS A 37 0.48 -3.04 -12.51
C LYS A 37 -0.36 -1.88 -13.01
N LEU A 38 -0.42 -1.71 -14.32
CA LEU A 38 -1.22 -0.71 -15.02
C LEU A 38 -2.30 -1.42 -15.85
N VAL A 39 -3.43 -0.75 -16.07
CA VAL A 39 -4.45 -1.22 -17.01
C VAL A 39 -4.26 -0.49 -18.33
N SER A 40 -4.33 -1.23 -19.43
CA SER A 40 -4.24 -0.72 -20.79
C SER A 40 -5.30 0.36 -21.02
N SER A 41 -4.86 1.57 -21.35
CA SER A 41 -5.68 2.70 -21.78
C SER A 41 -4.84 3.64 -22.63
N ALA A 42 -5.48 4.47 -23.46
CA ALA A 42 -4.76 5.50 -24.20
C ALA A 42 -3.94 6.38 -23.25
N GLY A 43 -2.67 6.64 -23.60
CA GLY A 43 -1.75 7.44 -22.79
C GLY A 43 -0.92 6.64 -21.77
N ILE A 44 -1.14 5.33 -21.66
CA ILE A 44 -0.36 4.44 -20.78
C ILE A 44 1.14 4.48 -21.09
N GLY A 45 1.54 4.70 -22.34
CA GLY A 45 2.95 4.78 -22.71
C GLY A 45 3.68 5.93 -22.02
N THR A 46 3.01 7.08 -21.88
CA THR A 46 3.55 8.25 -21.16
C THR A 46 3.69 7.94 -19.67
N ILE A 47 2.68 7.30 -19.07
CA ILE A 47 2.71 6.87 -17.67
C ILE A 47 3.86 5.87 -17.46
N ALA A 48 4.01 4.89 -18.34
CA ALA A 48 5.06 3.89 -18.27
C ALA A 48 6.47 4.51 -18.33
N ALA A 49 6.67 5.58 -19.10
CA ALA A 49 7.93 6.32 -19.08
C ALA A 49 8.21 6.97 -17.72
N GLY A 50 7.18 7.52 -17.06
CA GLY A 50 7.28 7.99 -15.67
C GLY A 50 7.63 6.85 -14.70
N VAL A 51 6.93 5.72 -14.80
CA VAL A 51 7.14 4.53 -13.97
C VAL A 51 8.57 3.99 -14.10
N ALA A 52 9.12 3.94 -15.32
CA ALA A 52 10.50 3.52 -15.55
C ALA A 52 11.50 4.52 -14.94
N LYS A 53 11.24 5.83 -15.02
CA LYS A 53 12.05 6.87 -14.37
C LYS A 53 11.96 6.82 -12.84
N ALA A 54 10.84 6.35 -12.30
CA ALA A 54 10.61 6.10 -10.88
C ALA A 54 11.31 4.82 -10.35
N HIS A 55 12.18 4.19 -11.15
CA HIS A 55 12.95 3.00 -10.80
C HIS A 55 12.12 1.72 -10.59
N ALA A 56 10.94 1.59 -11.22
CA ALA A 56 10.28 0.29 -11.31
C ALA A 56 11.15 -0.70 -12.11
N ASP A 57 11.03 -1.99 -11.82
CA ASP A 57 11.78 -3.04 -12.51
C ASP A 57 10.91 -3.77 -13.55
N VAL A 58 9.61 -3.83 -13.28
CA VAL A 58 8.62 -4.49 -14.14
C VAL A 58 7.42 -3.57 -14.31
N ILE A 59 6.93 -3.47 -15.55
CA ILE A 59 5.65 -2.84 -15.85
C ILE A 59 4.72 -3.92 -16.39
N LEU A 60 3.62 -4.16 -15.68
CA LEU A 60 2.57 -5.07 -16.11
C LEU A 60 1.46 -4.26 -16.80
N VAL A 61 1.20 -4.55 -18.07
CA VAL A 61 0.09 -4.01 -18.85
C VAL A 61 -1.06 -5.02 -18.87
N SER A 62 -2.12 -4.73 -18.13
CA SER A 62 -3.31 -5.56 -18.04
C SER A 62 -4.39 -5.13 -19.04
N GLY A 63 -4.92 -6.08 -19.81
CA GLY A 63 -6.05 -5.83 -20.71
C GLY A 63 -7.39 -5.71 -19.99
N HIS A 64 -8.37 -5.06 -20.64
CA HIS A 64 -9.75 -4.92 -20.16
C HIS A 64 -10.46 -6.25 -19.83
N SER A 65 -10.03 -7.35 -20.45
CA SER A 65 -10.61 -8.69 -20.38
C SER A 65 -10.13 -9.51 -19.17
N GLY A 66 -9.43 -8.87 -18.22
CA GLY A 66 -8.99 -9.49 -16.97
C GLY A 66 -10.15 -10.04 -16.12
N GLY A 67 -9.89 -11.13 -15.39
CA GLY A 67 -10.85 -11.70 -14.45
C GLY A 67 -10.94 -10.91 -13.14
N THR A 68 -12.10 -10.95 -12.48
CA THR A 68 -12.31 -10.41 -11.13
C THR A 68 -13.30 -11.29 -10.35
N GLY A 69 -13.09 -11.40 -9.03
CA GLY A 69 -14.02 -12.09 -8.15
C GLY A 69 -15.29 -11.29 -7.87
N ALA A 70 -15.19 -9.95 -7.84
CA ALA A 70 -16.29 -9.03 -7.58
C ALA A 70 -15.99 -7.66 -8.21
N SER A 71 -16.89 -7.15 -9.05
CA SER A 71 -16.80 -5.81 -9.65
C SER A 71 -18.17 -5.41 -10.19
N PRO A 72 -18.48 -4.10 -10.26
CA PRO A 72 -19.61 -3.61 -11.05
C PRO A 72 -19.52 -4.11 -12.51
N GLN A 73 -20.68 -4.49 -13.08
CA GLN A 73 -20.77 -4.92 -14.48
C GLN A 73 -20.38 -3.80 -15.45
N THR A 74 -20.67 -2.54 -15.08
CA THR A 74 -20.27 -1.38 -15.86
C THR A 74 -18.76 -1.31 -16.04
N SER A 75 -17.98 -1.51 -14.97
CA SER A 75 -16.52 -1.56 -15.05
C SER A 75 -16.03 -2.73 -15.90
N ILE A 76 -16.62 -3.92 -15.75
CA ILE A 76 -16.24 -5.12 -16.53
C ILE A 76 -16.47 -4.91 -18.04
N LYS A 77 -17.50 -4.16 -18.42
CA LYS A 77 -17.90 -4.00 -19.83
C LYS A 77 -17.35 -2.74 -20.49
N TYR A 78 -17.04 -1.70 -19.73
CA TYR A 78 -16.79 -0.37 -20.28
C TYR A 78 -15.50 0.32 -19.77
N ALA A 79 -14.71 -0.32 -18.90
CA ALA A 79 -13.44 0.24 -18.44
C ALA A 79 -12.23 -0.54 -18.99
N GLY A 80 -11.20 0.20 -19.40
CA GLY A 80 -9.96 -0.34 -19.97
C GLY A 80 -10.04 -0.62 -21.48
N THR A 81 -8.89 -0.96 -22.06
CA THR A 81 -8.75 -1.30 -23.50
C THR A 81 -8.04 -2.64 -23.67
N PRO A 82 -8.04 -3.24 -24.88
CA PRO A 82 -7.24 -4.44 -25.17
C PRO A 82 -5.76 -4.28 -24.80
N TRP A 83 -5.12 -5.35 -24.34
CA TRP A 83 -3.71 -5.29 -23.92
C TRP A 83 -2.80 -5.08 -25.12
N GLU A 84 -3.19 -5.51 -26.32
CA GLU A 84 -2.45 -5.34 -27.56
C GLU A 84 -2.13 -3.87 -27.83
N ILE A 85 -3.10 -2.98 -27.56
CA ILE A 85 -2.97 -1.53 -27.74
C ILE A 85 -1.98 -0.96 -26.73
N GLY A 86 -2.25 -1.15 -25.43
CA GLY A 86 -1.43 -0.57 -24.38
C GLY A 86 -0.02 -1.15 -24.33
N LEU A 87 0.15 -2.45 -24.61
CA LEU A 87 1.46 -3.10 -24.63
C LEU A 87 2.32 -2.54 -25.75
N ALA A 88 1.77 -2.40 -26.96
CA ALA A 88 2.46 -1.79 -28.08
C ALA A 88 2.83 -0.32 -27.76
N GLU A 89 1.89 0.47 -27.23
CA GLU A 89 2.13 1.87 -26.84
C GLU A 89 3.27 1.98 -25.81
N VAL A 90 3.25 1.16 -24.75
CA VAL A 90 4.31 1.14 -23.73
C VAL A 90 5.66 0.75 -24.34
N ASN A 91 5.69 -0.32 -25.15
CA ASN A 91 6.92 -0.77 -25.79
C ASN A 91 7.53 0.31 -26.69
N GLN A 92 6.69 0.95 -27.52
CA GLN A 92 7.08 2.02 -28.44
C GLN A 92 7.57 3.26 -27.68
N VAL A 93 6.79 3.78 -26.73
CA VAL A 93 7.12 5.00 -25.98
C VAL A 93 8.37 4.83 -25.12
N LEU A 94 8.52 3.69 -24.45
CA LEU A 94 9.74 3.40 -23.70
C LEU A 94 10.96 3.30 -24.62
N THR A 95 10.80 2.74 -25.83
CA THR A 95 11.89 2.65 -26.81
C THR A 95 12.26 4.03 -27.35
N LEU A 96 11.26 4.87 -27.68
CA LEU A 96 11.45 6.26 -28.11
C LEU A 96 12.25 7.07 -27.09
N ASN A 97 11.99 6.87 -25.80
CA ASN A 97 12.66 7.58 -24.72
C ASN A 97 13.98 6.92 -24.26
N GLY A 98 14.40 5.83 -24.88
CA GLY A 98 15.59 5.09 -24.47
C GLY A 98 15.48 4.44 -23.08
N LEU A 99 14.26 4.16 -22.61
CA LEU A 99 13.98 3.56 -21.30
C LEU A 99 13.64 2.07 -21.36
N ARG A 100 13.33 1.52 -22.54
CA ARG A 100 12.85 0.14 -22.71
C ARG A 100 13.77 -0.94 -22.12
N HIS A 101 15.08 -0.70 -22.13
CA HIS A 101 16.09 -1.63 -21.62
C HIS A 101 16.15 -1.70 -20.08
N ARG A 102 15.47 -0.78 -19.39
CA ARG A 102 15.49 -0.66 -17.92
C ARG A 102 14.37 -1.42 -17.21
N VAL A 103 13.34 -1.84 -17.94
CA VAL A 103 12.14 -2.45 -17.36
C VAL A 103 11.75 -3.69 -18.15
N THR A 104 11.37 -4.74 -17.43
CA THR A 104 10.73 -5.91 -18.01
C THR A 104 9.26 -5.58 -18.27
N LEU A 105 8.76 -5.85 -19.47
CA LEU A 105 7.33 -5.72 -19.76
C LEU A 105 6.61 -7.04 -19.52
N ARG A 106 5.57 -7.00 -18.70
CA ARG A 106 4.67 -8.12 -18.46
C ARG A 106 3.30 -7.79 -19.02
N THR A 107 2.53 -8.77 -19.49
CA THR A 107 1.14 -8.55 -19.88
C THR A 107 0.22 -9.66 -19.39
N ASP A 108 -1.04 -9.31 -19.10
CA ASP A 108 -2.13 -10.24 -18.81
C ASP A 108 -3.45 -9.73 -19.44
N GLY A 109 -4.49 -10.57 -19.43
CA GLY A 109 -5.80 -10.20 -19.98
C GLY A 109 -6.36 -11.20 -20.99
N GLY A 110 -6.64 -12.42 -20.53
CA GLY A 110 -7.22 -13.47 -21.38
C GLY A 110 -6.22 -14.35 -22.12
N ILE A 111 -4.93 -14.25 -21.81
CA ILE A 111 -3.88 -15.15 -22.32
C ILE A 111 -4.19 -16.59 -21.90
N ARG A 112 -4.28 -17.49 -22.88
CA ARG A 112 -4.66 -18.90 -22.64
C ARG A 112 -4.03 -19.90 -23.61
N THR A 113 -3.36 -19.43 -24.66
CA THR A 113 -2.70 -20.28 -25.69
C THR A 113 -1.24 -19.88 -25.89
N GLY A 114 -0.45 -20.79 -26.49
CA GLY A 114 0.90 -20.48 -26.96
C GLY A 114 0.90 -19.37 -28.02
N ARG A 115 -0.10 -19.33 -28.90
CA ARG A 115 -0.26 -18.22 -29.87
C ARG A 115 -0.41 -16.85 -29.18
N ASP A 116 -1.20 -16.76 -28.11
CA ASP A 116 -1.37 -15.50 -27.36
C ASP A 116 -0.02 -15.03 -26.78
N VAL A 117 0.80 -15.96 -26.27
CA VAL A 117 2.14 -15.70 -25.76
C VAL A 117 3.05 -15.18 -26.86
N VAL A 118 3.08 -15.83 -28.03
CA VAL A 118 3.90 -15.42 -29.17
C VAL A 118 3.52 -14.02 -29.67
N ILE A 119 2.23 -13.72 -29.79
CA ILE A 119 1.77 -12.38 -30.21
C ILE A 119 2.15 -11.32 -29.17
N ALA A 120 1.93 -11.60 -27.88
CA ALA A 120 2.34 -10.70 -26.81
C ALA A 120 3.85 -10.44 -26.83
N ALA A 121 4.66 -11.48 -27.07
CA ALA A 121 6.11 -11.35 -27.22
C ALA A 121 6.47 -10.42 -28.38
N MET A 122 5.89 -10.65 -29.57
CA MET A 122 6.11 -9.80 -30.75
C MET A 122 5.70 -8.35 -30.55
N LEU A 123 4.67 -8.07 -29.75
CA LEU A 123 4.27 -6.71 -29.36
C LEU A 123 5.16 -6.08 -28.28
N GLY A 124 6.01 -6.88 -27.62
CA GLY A 124 7.10 -6.40 -26.76
C GLY A 124 7.06 -6.90 -25.31
N ALA A 125 6.17 -7.83 -24.95
CA ALA A 125 6.18 -8.44 -23.62
C ALA A 125 7.31 -9.48 -23.47
N GLU A 126 7.82 -9.60 -22.25
CA GLU A 126 8.84 -10.57 -21.82
C GLU A 126 8.27 -11.59 -20.84
N GLU A 127 7.16 -11.27 -20.17
CA GLU A 127 6.48 -12.13 -19.21
C GLU A 127 4.95 -12.12 -19.42
N PHE A 128 4.29 -13.24 -19.13
CA PHE A 128 2.89 -13.48 -19.48
C PHE A 128 2.09 -13.96 -18.27
N GLY A 129 1.05 -13.22 -17.90
CA GLY A 129 0.17 -13.54 -16.79
C GLY A 129 -1.04 -14.36 -17.22
N VAL A 130 -1.20 -15.54 -16.61
CA VAL A 130 -2.31 -16.47 -16.87
C VAL A 130 -3.11 -16.67 -15.57
N GLY A 131 -4.29 -16.06 -15.49
CA GLY A 131 -5.17 -16.15 -14.31
C GLY A 131 -6.34 -17.10 -14.52
N THR A 132 -7.32 -16.69 -15.34
CA THR A 132 -8.57 -17.44 -15.53
C THR A 132 -8.35 -18.84 -16.10
N ALA A 133 -7.43 -19.02 -17.06
CA ALA A 133 -7.16 -20.36 -17.60
C ALA A 133 -6.59 -21.30 -16.51
N SER A 134 -5.75 -20.78 -15.61
CA SER A 134 -5.27 -21.54 -14.44
C SER A 134 -6.39 -21.88 -13.46
N LEU A 135 -7.35 -20.97 -13.24
CA LEU A 135 -8.56 -21.27 -12.45
C LEU A 135 -9.40 -22.37 -13.13
N VAL A 136 -9.54 -22.36 -14.45
CA VAL A 136 -10.25 -23.39 -15.22
C VAL A 136 -9.54 -24.73 -15.12
N ALA A 137 -8.20 -24.76 -15.24
CA ALA A 137 -7.41 -25.97 -15.02
C ALA A 137 -7.60 -26.54 -13.60
N MET A 138 -7.81 -25.67 -12.60
CA MET A 138 -8.15 -26.08 -11.23
C MET A 138 -9.62 -26.48 -11.02
N GLY A 139 -10.47 -26.44 -12.06
CA GLY A 139 -11.86 -26.90 -12.00
C GLY A 139 -12.92 -25.80 -12.16
N CYS A 140 -12.55 -24.55 -12.44
CA CYS A 140 -13.52 -23.49 -12.65
C CYS A 140 -14.38 -23.78 -13.89
N ILE A 141 -15.70 -23.87 -13.68
CA ILE A 141 -16.70 -24.12 -14.73
C ILE A 141 -17.34 -22.83 -15.29
N MET A 142 -16.74 -21.66 -14.99
CA MET A 142 -17.16 -20.36 -15.53
C MET A 142 -18.62 -19.94 -15.24
N VAL A 143 -19.17 -20.33 -14.09
CA VAL A 143 -20.55 -20.00 -13.67
C VAL A 143 -20.74 -18.55 -13.18
N ARG A 144 -19.66 -17.78 -12.98
CA ARG A 144 -19.67 -16.33 -12.63
C ARG A 144 -20.36 -15.96 -11.31
N GLN A 145 -20.28 -16.83 -10.30
CA GLN A 145 -20.84 -16.62 -8.96
C GLN A 145 -19.77 -16.34 -7.89
N CYS A 146 -18.57 -15.89 -8.29
CA CYS A 146 -17.44 -15.69 -7.39
C CYS A 146 -17.75 -14.72 -6.23
N HIS A 147 -18.53 -13.66 -6.50
CA HIS A 147 -18.93 -12.65 -5.52
C HIS A 147 -20.03 -13.12 -4.55
N SER A 148 -20.70 -14.24 -4.86
CA SER A 148 -21.86 -14.72 -4.12
C SER A 148 -21.51 -15.67 -2.98
N ASN A 149 -20.23 -16.02 -2.81
CA ASN A 149 -19.75 -17.04 -1.88
C ASN A 149 -20.31 -18.46 -2.14
N THR A 150 -20.93 -18.70 -3.30
CA THR A 150 -21.62 -19.96 -3.66
C THR A 150 -20.91 -20.77 -4.75
N CYS A 151 -19.59 -20.64 -4.87
CA CYS A 151 -18.81 -21.35 -5.89
C CYS A 151 -19.04 -22.87 -5.82
N PRO A 152 -19.62 -23.51 -6.85
CA PRO A 152 -20.04 -24.92 -6.78
C PRO A 152 -18.87 -25.91 -6.70
N VAL A 153 -17.67 -25.46 -7.08
CA VAL A 153 -16.43 -26.25 -7.17
C VAL A 153 -15.37 -25.82 -6.15
N GLY A 154 -15.75 -25.04 -5.13
CA GLY A 154 -14.84 -24.71 -4.02
C GLY A 154 -13.68 -23.76 -4.32
N ILE A 155 -13.64 -23.11 -5.48
CA ILE A 155 -12.54 -22.19 -5.88
C ILE A 155 -12.69 -20.80 -5.23
N CYS A 156 -13.77 -20.07 -5.53
CA CYS A 156 -14.00 -18.71 -5.01
C CYS A 156 -15.11 -18.69 -3.96
N THR A 157 -14.85 -19.30 -2.79
CA THR A 157 -15.78 -19.33 -1.65
C THR A 157 -15.02 -19.51 -0.35
N GLN A 158 -15.52 -18.90 0.72
CA GLN A 158 -15.06 -19.10 2.09
C GLN A 158 -15.94 -20.07 2.87
N ASP A 159 -17.07 -20.51 2.31
CA ASP A 159 -17.93 -21.54 2.91
C ASP A 159 -17.20 -22.89 3.00
N GLU A 160 -17.14 -23.46 4.19
CA GLU A 160 -16.38 -24.69 4.44
C GLU A 160 -16.94 -25.91 3.71
N ALA A 161 -18.26 -26.01 3.55
CA ALA A 161 -18.89 -27.14 2.87
C ALA A 161 -18.64 -27.09 1.35
N LEU A 162 -18.61 -25.89 0.77
CA LEU A 162 -18.27 -25.69 -0.64
C LEU A 162 -16.77 -25.84 -0.91
N ARG A 163 -15.89 -25.38 -0.01
CA ARG A 163 -14.43 -25.57 -0.13
C ARG A 163 -14.03 -27.05 -0.18
N LYS A 164 -14.76 -27.93 0.52
CA LYS A 164 -14.56 -29.39 0.45
C LYS A 164 -14.80 -29.99 -0.95
N LYS A 165 -15.43 -29.25 -1.87
CA LYS A 165 -15.66 -29.66 -3.26
C LYS A 165 -14.50 -29.32 -4.21
N PHE A 166 -13.48 -28.63 -3.72
CA PHE A 166 -12.31 -28.27 -4.53
C PHE A 166 -11.47 -29.53 -4.84
N ASP A 167 -11.28 -29.82 -6.13
CA ASP A 167 -10.49 -30.94 -6.63
C ASP A 167 -9.28 -30.50 -7.48
N GLY A 168 -8.97 -29.19 -7.49
CA GLY A 168 -7.82 -28.64 -8.19
C GLY A 168 -6.50 -29.13 -7.61
N THR A 169 -5.49 -29.34 -8.46
CA THR A 169 -4.16 -29.81 -8.05
C THR A 169 -3.06 -28.97 -8.67
N ALA A 170 -1.89 -28.97 -8.05
CA ALA A 170 -0.71 -28.34 -8.62
C ALA A 170 -0.36 -28.94 -10.00
N ASP A 171 -0.46 -30.26 -10.15
CA ASP A 171 -0.18 -30.96 -11.41
C ASP A 171 -1.08 -30.49 -12.56
N LYS A 172 -2.37 -30.24 -12.30
CA LYS A 172 -3.29 -29.69 -13.32
C LYS A 172 -2.81 -28.33 -13.83
N VAL A 173 -2.27 -27.49 -12.95
CA VAL A 173 -1.73 -26.18 -13.30
C VAL A 173 -0.39 -26.31 -14.03
N VAL A 174 0.50 -27.19 -13.56
CA VAL A 174 1.77 -27.48 -14.24
C VAL A 174 1.51 -27.96 -15.68
N ASN A 175 0.57 -28.88 -15.87
CA ASN A 175 0.22 -29.38 -17.19
C ASN A 175 -0.30 -28.27 -18.12
N LEU A 176 -1.14 -27.35 -17.64
CA LEU A 176 -1.58 -26.19 -18.42
C LEU A 176 -0.38 -25.38 -18.94
N PHE A 177 0.55 -25.01 -18.05
CA PHE A 177 1.72 -24.23 -18.44
C PHE A 177 2.66 -25.01 -19.35
N SER A 178 2.82 -26.32 -19.14
CA SER A 178 3.58 -27.19 -20.04
C SER A 178 2.99 -27.22 -21.45
N PHE A 179 1.66 -27.30 -21.58
CA PHE A 179 1.01 -27.27 -22.90
C PHE A 179 1.13 -25.91 -23.59
N ILE A 180 0.96 -24.81 -22.86
CA ILE A 180 1.17 -23.46 -23.41
C ILE A 180 2.61 -23.28 -23.87
N ALA A 181 3.58 -23.77 -23.09
CA ALA A 181 4.99 -23.72 -23.43
C ALA A 181 5.32 -24.59 -24.66
N GLU A 182 4.75 -25.78 -24.77
CA GLU A 182 4.91 -26.66 -25.93
C GLU A 182 4.37 -25.99 -27.20
N GLU A 183 3.13 -25.50 -27.17
CA GLU A 183 2.50 -24.79 -28.28
C GLU A 183 3.31 -23.55 -28.68
N THR A 184 3.85 -22.82 -27.70
CA THR A 184 4.76 -21.68 -27.96
C THR A 184 6.01 -22.14 -28.74
N ARG A 185 6.63 -23.26 -28.35
CA ARG A 185 7.80 -23.80 -29.04
C ARG A 185 7.48 -24.30 -30.44
N GLU A 186 6.32 -24.92 -30.65
CA GLU A 186 5.85 -25.36 -31.97
C GLU A 186 5.72 -24.15 -32.91
N ILE A 187 5.08 -23.07 -32.46
CA ILE A 187 4.93 -21.83 -33.24
C ILE A 187 6.29 -21.18 -33.52
N LEU A 188 7.20 -21.14 -32.54
CA LEU A 188 8.56 -20.63 -32.76
C LEU A 188 9.31 -21.43 -33.83
N ALA A 189 9.17 -22.76 -33.83
CA ALA A 189 9.76 -23.63 -34.84
C ALA A 189 9.17 -23.38 -36.23
N GLU A 190 7.85 -23.17 -36.35
CA GLU A 190 7.21 -22.79 -37.62
C GLU A 190 7.72 -21.44 -38.16
N LEU A 191 8.04 -20.50 -37.27
CA LEU A 191 8.65 -19.21 -37.61
C LEU A 191 10.16 -19.32 -37.90
N GLY A 192 10.77 -20.48 -37.69
CA GLY A 192 12.21 -20.70 -37.88
C GLY A 192 13.08 -20.06 -36.80
N VAL A 193 12.57 -19.90 -35.58
CA VAL A 193 13.27 -19.27 -34.45
C VAL A 193 13.40 -20.22 -33.27
N GLU A 194 14.56 -20.24 -32.61
CA GLU A 194 14.82 -21.17 -31.50
C GLU A 194 14.42 -20.62 -30.12
N LYS A 195 14.49 -19.30 -29.91
CA LYS A 195 14.27 -18.66 -28.60
C LYS A 195 13.20 -17.60 -28.66
N LEU A 196 12.35 -17.57 -27.63
CA LEU A 196 11.32 -16.53 -27.49
C LEU A 196 11.93 -15.12 -27.49
N ASP A 197 13.06 -14.96 -26.80
CA ASP A 197 13.87 -13.75 -26.71
C ASP A 197 14.26 -13.12 -28.07
N ASP A 198 14.27 -13.91 -29.15
CA ASP A 198 14.64 -13.47 -30.49
C ASP A 198 13.45 -12.86 -31.26
N ILE A 199 12.22 -13.09 -30.80
CA ILE A 199 11.00 -12.52 -31.38
C ILE A 199 10.40 -11.37 -30.58
N ILE A 200 10.95 -11.05 -29.39
CA ILE A 200 10.38 -9.99 -28.55
C ILE A 200 10.50 -8.64 -29.27
N GLY A 201 9.35 -7.96 -29.44
CA GLY A 201 9.26 -6.69 -30.17
C GLY A 201 9.33 -6.81 -31.70
N ARG A 202 9.41 -8.03 -32.26
CA ARG A 202 9.47 -8.28 -33.72
C ARG A 202 8.09 -8.22 -34.37
N THR A 203 7.45 -7.06 -34.30
CA THR A 203 6.15 -6.80 -34.96
C THR A 203 6.18 -6.96 -36.48
N ASP A 204 7.36 -6.98 -37.12
CA ASP A 204 7.51 -7.27 -38.55
C ASP A 204 7.15 -8.72 -38.93
N LEU A 205 6.99 -9.61 -37.94
CA LEU A 205 6.48 -10.97 -38.12
C LEU A 205 4.94 -11.05 -38.05
N LEU A 206 4.28 -9.93 -37.76
CA LEU A 206 2.82 -9.82 -37.68
C LEU A 206 2.29 -9.06 -38.89
N HIS A 207 1.26 -9.61 -39.53
CA HIS A 207 0.53 -8.95 -40.60
C HIS A 207 -0.96 -8.99 -40.32
N GLN A 208 -1.63 -7.84 -40.48
CA GLN A 208 -3.08 -7.79 -40.50
C GLN A 208 -3.59 -8.51 -41.75
N VAL A 209 -4.51 -9.45 -41.55
CA VAL A 209 -5.21 -10.13 -42.65
C VAL A 209 -6.64 -9.62 -42.68
N SER A 210 -7.04 -8.97 -43.77
CA SER A 210 -8.45 -8.63 -44.00
C SER A 210 -9.20 -9.90 -44.41
N ARG A 211 -10.22 -10.28 -43.62
CA ARG A 211 -11.11 -11.42 -43.87
C ARG A 211 -12.59 -11.05 -43.70
N GLY A 212 -12.89 -9.75 -43.63
CA GLY A 212 -14.25 -9.24 -43.46
C GLY A 212 -15.09 -9.39 -44.73
N ALA A 213 -16.40 -9.26 -44.59
CA ALA A 213 -17.29 -9.05 -45.73
C ALA A 213 -17.14 -7.61 -46.24
N ASP A 214 -17.32 -7.37 -47.54
CA ASP A 214 -17.07 -6.08 -48.23
C ASP A 214 -17.77 -4.83 -47.64
N HIS A 215 -18.72 -5.03 -46.71
CA HIS A 215 -19.50 -3.98 -46.06
C HIS A 215 -19.02 -3.62 -44.65
N LEU A 216 -17.91 -4.21 -44.18
CA LEU A 216 -17.27 -3.88 -42.91
C LEU A 216 -16.08 -2.95 -43.17
N ASP A 217 -16.02 -1.85 -42.43
CA ASP A 217 -14.82 -1.01 -42.39
C ASP A 217 -13.70 -1.82 -41.70
N ASP A 218 -12.58 -1.98 -42.41
CA ASP A 218 -11.40 -2.62 -41.84
C ASP A 218 -10.79 -1.70 -40.77
N LEU A 219 -10.41 -2.30 -39.63
CA LEU A 219 -9.64 -1.61 -38.60
C LEU A 219 -8.24 -1.30 -39.12
N ASP A 220 -7.66 -0.17 -38.75
CA ASP A 220 -6.24 0.08 -38.97
C ASP A 220 -5.41 -0.44 -37.79
N LEU A 221 -4.74 -1.60 -37.97
CA LEU A 221 -3.84 -2.14 -36.94
C LEU A 221 -2.39 -1.65 -37.09
N ASN A 222 -2.10 -0.81 -38.09
CA ASN A 222 -0.75 -0.31 -38.33
C ASN A 222 -0.11 0.34 -37.08
N PRO A 223 -0.83 1.15 -36.27
CA PRO A 223 -0.25 1.73 -35.05
C PRO A 223 0.34 0.70 -34.06
N LEU A 224 -0.17 -0.54 -34.05
CA LEU A 224 0.34 -1.62 -33.20
C LEU A 224 1.63 -2.23 -33.75
N LEU A 225 1.81 -2.18 -35.07
CA LEU A 225 2.87 -2.90 -35.78
C LEU A 225 4.12 -2.05 -36.02
N VAL A 226 4.08 -0.75 -35.74
CA VAL A 226 5.21 0.16 -35.91
C VAL A 226 6.40 -0.23 -35.02
N GLN A 227 7.58 -0.37 -35.64
CA GLN A 227 8.86 -0.55 -34.94
C GLN A 227 9.58 0.78 -34.76
N VAL A 228 9.81 1.15 -33.50
CA VAL A 228 10.59 2.34 -33.15
C VAL A 228 12.10 2.02 -33.19
N GLY A 229 12.87 2.79 -33.95
CA GLY A 229 14.34 2.68 -33.98
C GLY A 229 14.90 1.66 -34.97
N GLY A 230 14.06 1.06 -35.81
CA GLY A 230 14.44 0.10 -36.87
C GLY A 230 14.81 -1.29 -36.35
N ARG A 231 15.07 -2.22 -37.27
CA ARG A 231 15.27 -3.67 -37.00
C ARG A 231 16.42 -4.02 -36.04
N ASN A 232 17.39 -3.13 -35.85
CA ASN A 232 18.61 -3.42 -35.08
C ASN A 232 18.52 -3.04 -33.60
N ARG A 233 17.44 -2.41 -33.13
CA ARG A 233 17.31 -2.01 -31.73
C ARG A 233 16.45 -3.03 -30.98
N ARG A 234 17.08 -3.85 -30.14
CA ARG A 234 16.39 -4.87 -29.34
C ARG A 234 15.53 -4.17 -28.27
N ALA A 235 14.22 -4.32 -28.36
CA ALA A 235 13.24 -3.72 -27.45
C ALA A 235 12.97 -4.64 -26.25
N VAL A 236 14.03 -5.05 -25.55
CA VAL A 236 13.98 -5.95 -24.37
C VAL A 236 14.70 -5.33 -23.20
N CYS A 237 14.38 -5.77 -21.99
CA CYS A 237 15.14 -5.43 -20.80
C CYS A 237 16.54 -6.04 -20.91
N THR A 238 17.57 -5.27 -20.59
CA THR A 238 18.96 -5.77 -20.57
C THR A 238 19.58 -5.71 -19.18
N LEU A 239 18.82 -5.25 -18.17
CA LEU A 239 19.29 -5.18 -16.80
C LEU A 239 19.27 -6.57 -16.15
N GLU A 240 20.44 -7.01 -15.70
CA GLU A 240 20.55 -8.09 -14.73
C GLU A 240 20.27 -7.54 -13.32
N GLY A 241 19.56 -8.30 -12.49
CA GLY A 241 19.17 -7.84 -11.16
C GLY A 241 18.00 -6.85 -11.22
N ARG A 242 18.16 -5.66 -10.64
CA ARG A 242 17.10 -4.63 -10.51
C ARG A 242 17.67 -3.23 -10.73
N ASN A 243 16.79 -2.25 -10.93
CA ASN A 243 17.17 -0.84 -10.85
C ASN A 243 17.50 -0.50 -9.39
N GLU A 244 18.77 -0.24 -9.11
CA GLU A 244 19.18 0.17 -7.77
C GLU A 244 18.66 1.57 -7.42
N VAL A 245 18.55 1.80 -6.11
CA VAL A 245 18.14 3.08 -5.51
C VAL A 245 19.22 3.55 -4.54
N PRO A 246 19.36 4.88 -4.32
CA PRO A 246 20.33 5.39 -3.35
C PRO A 246 20.07 4.86 -1.94
N ASP A 247 21.14 4.75 -1.15
CA ASP A 247 21.03 4.49 0.28
C ASP A 247 20.47 5.71 1.03
N THR A 248 20.03 5.46 2.26
CA THR A 248 19.61 6.48 3.22
C THR A 248 20.47 6.41 4.49
N LEU A 249 20.11 7.16 5.53
CA LEU A 249 20.77 7.15 6.83
C LEU A 249 20.91 5.73 7.42
N ASP A 250 19.98 4.83 7.07
CA ASP A 250 19.98 3.44 7.51
C ASP A 250 21.26 2.67 7.18
N ALA A 251 21.95 2.99 6.07
CA ALA A 251 23.21 2.34 5.75
C ALA A 251 24.25 2.62 6.84
N GLN A 252 24.35 3.88 7.26
CA GLN A 252 25.19 4.28 8.40
C GLN A 252 24.68 3.68 9.71
N MET A 253 23.36 3.67 9.94
CA MET A 253 22.78 3.10 11.16
C MET A 253 23.10 1.61 11.31
N LEU A 254 23.05 0.85 10.22
CA LEU A 254 23.40 -0.57 10.22
C LEU A 254 24.88 -0.79 10.53
N ASP A 255 25.76 0.04 9.97
CA ASP A 255 27.19 -0.01 10.26
C ASP A 255 27.49 0.29 11.73
N ASP A 256 26.85 1.32 12.29
CA ASP A 256 27.02 1.72 13.69
C ASP A 256 26.37 0.71 14.65
N ALA A 257 25.33 0.00 14.20
CA ALA A 257 24.58 -0.97 15.00
C ALA A 257 25.03 -2.44 14.82
N LYS A 258 26.22 -2.71 14.28
CA LYS A 258 26.73 -4.09 14.09
C LYS A 258 26.66 -4.96 15.34
N ALA A 259 26.80 -4.38 16.53
CA ALA A 259 26.71 -5.09 17.81
C ALA A 259 25.29 -5.60 18.12
N VAL A 260 24.24 -4.93 17.62
CA VAL A 260 22.85 -5.41 17.74
C VAL A 260 22.69 -6.75 17.03
N PHE A 261 23.17 -6.84 15.78
CA PHE A 261 22.97 -8.03 14.95
C PHE A 261 23.95 -9.17 15.25
N SER A 262 25.16 -8.85 15.73
CA SER A 262 26.17 -9.87 16.05
C SER A 262 26.10 -10.41 17.48
N LYS A 263 25.64 -9.60 18.45
CA LYS A 263 25.66 -9.94 19.88
C LYS A 263 24.34 -9.73 20.60
N GLY A 264 23.33 -9.13 19.94
CA GLY A 264 22.05 -8.79 20.58
C GLY A 264 22.12 -7.57 21.51
N GLU A 265 23.16 -6.73 21.41
CA GLU A 265 23.33 -5.57 22.28
C GLU A 265 22.19 -4.56 22.11
N LYS A 266 21.79 -3.91 23.23
CA LYS A 266 20.86 -2.77 23.21
C LYS A 266 21.65 -1.51 22.87
N MET A 267 21.16 -0.69 21.94
CA MET A 267 21.93 0.47 21.45
C MET A 267 21.12 1.77 21.40
N GLN A 268 21.84 2.89 21.50
CA GLN A 268 21.32 4.22 21.26
C GLN A 268 22.22 4.95 20.25
N LEU A 269 21.60 5.50 19.21
CA LEU A 269 22.28 6.22 18.12
C LEU A 269 21.75 7.65 18.04
N THR A 270 22.54 8.58 17.50
CA THR A 270 22.13 9.98 17.35
C THR A 270 22.65 10.58 16.05
N TYR A 271 21.75 11.20 15.28
CA TYR A 271 22.05 11.81 13.99
C TYR A 271 21.35 13.16 13.80
N SER A 272 21.86 13.96 12.88
CA SER A 272 21.14 15.12 12.35
C SER A 272 20.50 14.74 11.02
N VAL A 273 19.28 15.20 10.77
CA VAL A 273 18.48 14.84 9.59
C VAL A 273 17.97 16.08 8.85
N GLN A 274 17.73 15.91 7.56
CA GLN A 274 17.13 16.91 6.68
C GLN A 274 16.04 16.23 5.85
N ASN A 275 15.12 17.02 5.29
CA ASN A 275 13.98 16.53 4.52
C ASN A 275 14.37 15.69 3.28
N THR A 276 15.63 15.74 2.85
CA THR A 276 16.19 14.92 1.77
C THR A 276 16.46 13.47 2.16
N LEU A 277 16.57 13.17 3.46
CA LEU A 277 16.76 11.82 3.98
C LEU A 277 15.39 11.16 4.19
N ARG A 278 15.09 10.19 3.34
CA ARG A 278 13.77 9.54 3.22
C ARG A 278 13.84 8.10 3.74
N ALA A 279 12.70 7.56 4.16
CA ALA A 279 12.55 6.17 4.61
C ALA A 279 13.52 5.76 5.75
N ILE A 280 13.83 6.71 6.66
CA ILE A 280 14.73 6.44 7.78
C ILE A 280 14.12 5.38 8.71
N GLY A 281 14.88 4.34 9.03
CA GLY A 281 14.50 3.18 9.85
C GLY A 281 13.93 2.01 9.06
N THR A 282 13.59 2.18 7.77
CA THR A 282 12.96 1.15 6.96
C THR A 282 13.92 0.01 6.59
N ARG A 283 15.14 0.32 6.16
CA ARG A 283 16.16 -0.69 5.85
C ARG A 283 16.67 -1.34 7.13
N PHE A 284 16.80 -0.56 8.21
CA PHE A 284 17.13 -1.10 9.53
C PHE A 284 16.10 -2.13 9.99
N SER A 285 14.82 -1.86 9.75
CA SER A 285 13.72 -2.78 10.06
C SER A 285 13.71 -4.03 9.19
N SER A 286 14.18 -3.94 7.95
CA SER A 286 14.45 -5.11 7.10
C SER A 286 15.43 -6.07 7.78
N GLU A 287 16.53 -5.52 8.30
CA GLU A 287 17.58 -6.32 8.94
C GLU A 287 17.09 -6.92 10.26
N ILE A 288 16.42 -6.13 11.13
CA ILE A 288 15.79 -6.66 12.34
C ILE A 288 14.86 -7.83 11.98
N THR A 289 13.98 -7.65 10.99
CA THR A 289 13.01 -8.67 10.60
C THR A 289 13.69 -9.94 10.10
N ARG A 290 14.78 -9.83 9.34
CA ARG A 290 15.52 -10.97 8.80
C ARG A 290 16.26 -11.75 9.88
N THR A 291 16.82 -11.05 10.86
CA THR A 291 17.63 -11.67 11.91
C THR A 291 16.78 -12.18 13.08
N PHE A 292 15.77 -11.42 13.49
CA PHE A 292 15.01 -11.66 14.73
C PHE A 292 13.50 -11.84 14.51
N GLY A 293 12.98 -11.60 13.31
CA GLY A 293 11.54 -11.48 13.07
C GLY A 293 10.98 -10.15 13.59
N MET A 294 9.68 -9.93 13.38
CA MET A 294 9.02 -8.64 13.69
C MET A 294 8.90 -8.36 15.20
N THR A 295 8.91 -9.41 16.04
CA THR A 295 8.65 -9.33 17.49
C THR A 295 9.79 -9.93 18.32
N GLY A 296 10.90 -10.35 17.71
CA GLY A 296 12.00 -11.03 18.41
C GLY A 296 12.82 -10.13 19.32
N LEU A 297 12.82 -8.81 19.07
CA LEU A 297 13.42 -7.83 19.96
C LEU A 297 12.37 -7.25 20.91
N LYS A 298 12.79 -6.95 22.15
CA LYS A 298 11.95 -6.20 23.10
C LYS A 298 11.74 -4.77 22.56
N PRO A 299 10.63 -4.08 22.89
CA PRO A 299 10.46 -2.68 22.56
C PRO A 299 11.68 -1.83 22.96
N ASP A 300 11.99 -0.83 22.14
CA ASP A 300 13.06 0.13 22.37
C ASP A 300 14.46 -0.50 22.57
N HIS A 301 14.74 -1.60 21.87
CA HIS A 301 16.06 -2.26 21.88
C HIS A 301 17.12 -1.45 21.13
N VAL A 302 16.71 -0.74 20.09
CA VAL A 302 17.53 0.23 19.37
C VAL A 302 16.78 1.55 19.32
N THR A 303 17.32 2.56 19.99
CA THR A 303 16.75 3.91 20.00
C THR A 303 17.60 4.84 19.14
N VAL A 304 16.99 5.44 18.13
CA VAL A 304 17.66 6.36 17.20
C VAL A 304 17.11 7.76 17.41
N ARG A 305 17.97 8.67 17.85
CA ARG A 305 17.63 10.08 18.07
C ARG A 305 18.01 10.91 16.86
N LEU A 306 17.04 11.59 16.28
CA LEU A 306 17.18 12.39 15.08
C LEU A 306 16.92 13.86 15.43
N ARG A 307 17.74 14.77 14.92
CA ARG A 307 17.57 16.22 15.09
C ARG A 307 17.42 16.89 13.73
N GLY A 308 16.34 17.63 13.53
CA GLY A 308 16.04 18.32 12.27
C GLY A 308 14.70 17.87 11.68
N SER A 309 14.58 17.94 10.36
CA SER A 309 13.35 17.57 9.64
C SER A 309 13.54 16.20 8.97
N ALA A 310 12.67 15.24 9.23
CA ALA A 310 12.70 13.95 8.55
C ALA A 310 11.96 14.04 7.21
N GLY A 311 12.54 13.46 6.16
CA GLY A 311 11.87 13.34 4.86
C GLY A 311 10.69 12.37 4.89
N GLN A 312 10.10 12.15 3.72
CA GLN A 312 8.96 11.24 3.55
C GLN A 312 9.27 9.82 4.07
N SER A 313 8.23 9.15 4.56
CA SER A 313 8.25 7.74 4.99
C SER A 313 9.13 7.47 6.21
N LEU A 314 9.28 8.42 7.12
CA LEU A 314 9.95 8.20 8.42
C LEU A 314 9.38 6.97 9.13
N GLY A 315 10.24 6.00 9.44
CA GLY A 315 9.87 4.78 10.14
C GLY A 315 8.88 3.90 9.38
N ALA A 316 8.81 4.01 8.05
CA ALA A 316 7.96 3.14 7.26
C ALA A 316 8.35 1.67 7.48
N PHE A 317 7.34 0.84 7.78
CA PHE A 317 7.47 -0.58 8.11
C PHE A 317 8.32 -0.87 9.36
N ALA A 318 8.46 0.08 10.28
CA ALA A 318 9.27 -0.13 11.47
C ALA A 318 8.69 -1.24 12.37
N VAL A 319 9.54 -2.19 12.74
CA VAL A 319 9.19 -3.36 13.56
C VAL A 319 9.55 -3.18 15.03
N GLN A 320 9.03 -4.05 15.89
CA GLN A 320 9.28 -4.00 17.32
C GLN A 320 10.78 -4.09 17.62
N GLY A 321 11.22 -3.23 18.54
CA GLY A 321 12.62 -3.08 18.91
C GLY A 321 13.29 -1.85 18.32
N LEU A 322 12.77 -1.29 17.23
CA LEU A 322 13.21 0.01 16.74
C LEU A 322 12.36 1.14 17.33
N LYS A 323 13.02 2.11 17.96
CA LYS A 323 12.44 3.39 18.39
C LYS A 323 13.11 4.55 17.66
N LEU A 324 12.32 5.41 17.04
CA LEU A 324 12.79 6.63 16.37
C LEU A 324 12.29 7.85 17.13
N GLU A 325 13.20 8.69 17.62
CA GLU A 325 12.88 9.94 18.33
C GLU A 325 13.33 11.14 17.49
N VAL A 326 12.39 11.93 16.96
CA VAL A 326 12.68 13.14 16.18
C VAL A 326 12.46 14.38 17.03
N ALA A 327 13.53 15.13 17.27
CA ALA A 327 13.48 16.49 17.81
C ALA A 327 13.51 17.49 16.66
N GLY A 328 12.32 17.93 16.24
CA GLY A 328 12.08 18.73 15.04
C GLY A 328 10.69 18.43 14.46
N ASP A 329 10.64 18.05 13.19
CA ASP A 329 9.40 17.77 12.44
C ASP A 329 9.62 16.63 11.43
N ALA A 330 8.54 16.17 10.80
CA ALA A 330 8.61 15.18 9.73
C ALA A 330 7.59 15.47 8.61
N ASN A 331 7.93 15.04 7.39
CA ASN A 331 7.05 15.17 6.22
C ASN A 331 5.99 14.04 6.21
N ASP A 332 5.39 13.79 5.04
CA ASP A 332 4.32 12.81 4.86
C ASP A 332 4.75 11.36 5.20
N TYR A 333 3.75 10.51 5.45
CA TYR A 333 3.89 9.06 5.57
C TYR A 333 4.66 8.57 6.80
N VAL A 334 4.70 9.37 7.88
CA VAL A 334 5.28 8.93 9.15
C VAL A 334 4.60 7.64 9.62
N GLY A 335 5.40 6.61 9.87
CA GLY A 335 4.92 5.30 10.29
C GLY A 335 4.05 4.59 9.25
N LYS A 336 4.19 4.89 7.95
CA LYS A 336 3.55 4.13 6.87
C LYS A 336 3.78 2.62 7.05
N GLY A 337 2.70 1.85 7.11
CA GLY A 337 2.76 0.42 7.39
C GLY A 337 3.46 0.07 8.71
N LEU A 338 3.34 0.90 9.75
CA LEU A 338 3.96 0.66 11.07
C LEU A 338 3.67 -0.77 11.53
N SER A 339 4.70 -1.47 12.01
CA SER A 339 4.65 -2.91 12.24
C SER A 339 5.25 -3.36 13.57
N GLY A 340 5.05 -2.54 14.61
CA GLY A 340 5.45 -2.82 15.99
C GLY A 340 6.52 -1.88 16.54
N GLY A 341 7.14 -1.08 15.68
CA GLY A 341 8.10 -0.05 16.09
C GLY A 341 7.43 1.11 16.85
N THR A 342 8.27 1.93 17.47
CA THR A 342 7.86 3.14 18.19
C THR A 342 8.42 4.38 17.46
N ILE A 343 7.57 5.36 17.17
CA ILE A 343 7.98 6.63 16.56
C ILE A 343 7.52 7.76 17.48
N VAL A 344 8.43 8.67 17.79
CA VAL A 344 8.17 9.85 18.62
C VAL A 344 8.63 11.09 17.85
N VAL A 345 7.75 12.06 17.67
CA VAL A 345 8.06 13.33 17.01
C VAL A 345 7.67 14.47 17.95
N ARG A 346 8.60 15.36 18.25
CA ARG A 346 8.35 16.51 19.12
C ARG A 346 9.13 17.73 18.67
N PRO A 347 8.65 18.94 18.97
CA PRO A 347 9.40 20.15 18.66
C PRO A 347 10.78 20.14 19.32
N SER A 348 11.71 20.86 18.72
CA SER A 348 13.00 21.14 19.35
C SER A 348 12.79 21.79 20.72
N ASN A 349 13.66 21.50 21.69
CA ASN A 349 13.60 22.12 23.03
C ASN A 349 13.73 23.66 22.99
N ARG A 350 14.15 24.23 21.85
CA ARG A 350 14.24 25.69 21.62
C ARG A 350 12.96 26.30 21.03
N ALA A 351 11.97 25.49 20.66
CA ALA A 351 10.70 25.97 20.14
C ALA A 351 9.97 26.80 21.20
N SER A 352 9.48 27.97 20.81
CA SER A 352 8.72 28.89 21.68
C SER A 352 7.22 28.90 21.39
N PHE A 353 6.78 28.20 20.34
CA PHE A 353 5.38 28.08 19.96
C PHE A 353 4.70 26.92 20.70
N ASN A 354 3.36 26.97 20.77
CA ASN A 354 2.54 25.90 21.32
C ASN A 354 2.51 24.70 20.36
N SER A 355 2.79 23.50 20.84
CA SER A 355 2.81 22.30 20.00
C SER A 355 1.45 22.03 19.35
N ASN A 356 0.36 22.19 20.11
CA ASN A 356 -1.00 21.86 19.70
C ASN A 356 -1.60 22.83 18.66
N ASP A 357 -0.95 23.98 18.44
CA ASP A 357 -1.37 24.99 17.46
C ASP A 357 -0.56 24.89 16.15
N ASN A 358 0.37 23.93 16.03
CA ASN A 358 1.31 23.85 14.92
C ASN A 358 1.41 22.44 14.34
N THR A 359 1.51 22.36 13.02
CA THR A 359 1.77 21.11 12.30
C THR A 359 3.18 20.60 12.60
N ILE A 360 3.30 19.28 12.83
CA ILE A 360 4.58 18.63 13.10
C ILE A 360 4.84 17.40 12.23
N ILE A 361 3.78 16.76 11.74
CA ILE A 361 3.85 15.63 10.81
C ILE A 361 2.89 15.84 9.63
N GLY A 362 3.28 15.36 8.45
CA GLY A 362 2.52 15.55 7.22
C GLY A 362 1.26 14.70 7.08
N ASN A 363 0.93 14.37 5.83
CA ASN A 363 -0.27 13.64 5.42
C ASN A 363 -0.08 12.12 5.45
N THR A 364 -1.21 11.38 5.43
CA THR A 364 -1.25 9.92 5.25
C THR A 364 -0.36 9.19 6.27
N VAL A 365 -0.29 9.74 7.48
CA VAL A 365 0.43 9.18 8.62
C VAL A 365 -0.20 7.84 9.02
N LEU A 366 0.62 6.85 9.35
CA LEU A 366 0.20 5.49 9.73
C LEU A 366 -0.62 4.75 8.67
N TYR A 367 -0.44 5.09 7.38
CA TYR A 367 -1.16 4.42 6.30
C TYR A 367 -1.00 2.91 6.36
N GLY A 368 -2.11 2.20 6.59
CA GLY A 368 -2.13 0.73 6.65
C GLY A 368 -1.31 0.13 7.79
N ALA A 369 -1.00 0.88 8.84
CA ALA A 369 -0.25 0.38 9.99
C ALA A 369 -0.96 -0.81 10.66
N THR A 370 -0.21 -1.82 11.09
CA THR A 370 -0.75 -3.06 11.68
C THR A 370 -0.48 -3.18 13.17
N SER A 371 0.56 -2.51 13.67
CA SER A 371 0.95 -2.52 15.09
C SER A 371 2.01 -1.45 15.37
N GLY A 372 2.30 -1.21 16.65
CA GLY A 372 3.31 -0.26 17.09
C GLY A 372 2.70 1.05 17.59
N LYS A 373 3.57 2.00 17.95
CA LYS A 373 3.17 3.25 18.61
C LYS A 373 3.70 4.48 17.90
N LEU A 374 2.87 5.52 17.80
CA LEU A 374 3.26 6.85 17.34
C LEU A 374 2.85 7.92 18.36
N PHE A 375 3.78 8.76 18.78
CA PHE A 375 3.52 9.92 19.63
C PHE A 375 4.02 11.19 18.94
N ALA A 376 3.14 12.13 18.61
CA ALA A 376 3.53 13.38 17.96
C ALA A 376 3.01 14.60 18.73
N ALA A 377 3.92 15.40 19.31
CA ALA A 377 3.56 16.64 20.00
C ALA A 377 3.31 17.77 18.98
N GLY A 378 2.16 17.70 18.32
CA GLY A 378 1.66 18.69 17.37
C GLY A 378 0.60 18.11 16.45
N GLN A 379 0.17 18.89 15.47
CA GLN A 379 -0.89 18.52 14.54
C GLN A 379 -0.35 17.64 13.40
N ALA A 380 -1.15 16.65 13.00
CA ALA A 380 -0.97 15.90 11.76
C ALA A 380 -1.70 16.56 10.59
N GLY A 381 -1.26 16.29 9.37
CA GLY A 381 -1.96 16.71 8.15
C GLY A 381 -3.21 15.90 7.85
N GLU A 382 -3.57 15.88 6.57
CA GLU A 382 -4.71 15.17 6.00
C GLU A 382 -4.54 13.66 6.08
N ARG A 383 -5.67 12.93 6.17
CA ARG A 383 -5.70 11.46 6.14
C ARG A 383 -4.84 10.80 7.21
N PHE A 384 -4.76 11.43 8.37
CA PHE A 384 -4.14 10.86 9.55
C PHE A 384 -4.77 9.50 9.88
N ALA A 385 -3.93 8.48 10.12
CA ALA A 385 -4.36 7.12 10.46
C ALA A 385 -5.26 6.45 9.41
N VAL A 386 -5.16 6.85 8.14
CA VAL A 386 -5.90 6.22 7.04
C VAL A 386 -5.57 4.72 6.96
N ARG A 387 -6.60 3.88 6.99
CA ARG A 387 -6.46 2.40 7.03
C ARG A 387 -5.65 1.85 8.21
N ASN A 388 -5.51 2.58 9.32
CA ASN A 388 -4.88 2.02 10.51
C ASN A 388 -5.64 0.75 10.94
N SER A 389 -4.89 -0.35 11.10
CA SER A 389 -5.40 -1.70 11.36
C SER A 389 -4.92 -2.25 12.71
N GLY A 390 -4.16 -1.48 13.49
CA GLY A 390 -3.69 -1.95 14.80
C GLY A 390 -2.62 -1.12 15.50
N ALA A 391 -2.19 0.02 14.95
CA ALA A 391 -1.28 0.93 15.63
C ALA A 391 -2.01 1.78 16.67
N THR A 392 -1.28 2.14 17.72
CA THR A 392 -1.72 3.07 18.76
C THR A 392 -1.05 4.43 18.55
N VAL A 393 -1.81 5.51 18.61
CA VAL A 393 -1.29 6.83 18.30
C VAL A 393 -1.86 7.92 19.19
N VAL A 394 -1.02 8.91 19.54
CA VAL A 394 -1.44 10.17 20.18
C VAL A 394 -0.85 11.36 19.43
N VAL A 395 -1.73 12.24 18.93
CA VAL A 395 -1.39 13.51 18.25
C VAL A 395 -2.17 14.67 18.88
N GLU A 396 -1.79 15.92 18.57
CA GLU A 396 -2.41 17.13 19.17
C GLU A 396 -3.40 17.85 18.23
N GLY A 397 -3.80 17.18 17.14
CA GLY A 397 -4.77 17.64 16.16
C GLY A 397 -4.56 16.91 14.83
N CYS A 398 -5.55 16.94 13.94
CA CYS A 398 -5.37 16.41 12.59
C CYS A 398 -6.22 17.16 11.55
N GLY A 399 -5.79 17.10 10.29
CA GLY A 399 -6.52 17.63 9.14
C GLY A 399 -7.77 16.83 8.80
N ALA A 400 -8.31 17.04 7.60
CA ALA A 400 -9.51 16.33 7.16
C ALA A 400 -9.24 14.86 6.84
N ASN A 401 -10.32 14.06 6.80
CA ASN A 401 -10.31 12.62 6.55
C ASN A 401 -9.48 11.84 7.60
N GLY A 402 -9.42 12.31 8.84
CA GLY A 402 -8.80 11.58 9.94
C GLY A 402 -9.49 10.24 10.20
N CYS A 403 -8.70 9.18 10.45
CA CYS A 403 -9.15 7.80 10.67
C CYS A 403 -9.99 7.20 9.52
N GLU A 404 -9.87 7.74 8.30
CA GLU A 404 -10.55 7.22 7.11
C GLU A 404 -10.21 5.73 6.90
N TYR A 405 -11.20 4.87 6.70
CA TYR A 405 -11.03 3.42 6.51
C TYR A 405 -10.27 2.69 7.63
N MET A 406 -10.19 3.24 8.85
CA MET A 406 -9.56 2.56 9.99
C MET A 406 -10.33 1.25 10.35
N THR A 407 -9.58 0.17 10.57
CA THR A 407 -10.09 -1.18 10.85
C THR A 407 -9.59 -1.76 12.17
N GLY A 408 -8.70 -1.07 12.88
CA GLY A 408 -8.15 -1.51 14.16
C GLY A 408 -7.17 -0.50 14.76
N GLY A 409 -6.79 -0.71 16.02
CA GLY A 409 -5.90 0.18 16.77
C GLY A 409 -6.65 1.28 17.53
N THR A 410 -5.88 2.21 18.11
CA THR A 410 -6.39 3.30 18.96
C THR A 410 -5.79 4.62 18.54
N ALA A 411 -6.62 5.64 18.30
CA ALA A 411 -6.18 6.98 17.92
C ALA A 411 -6.66 8.05 18.92
N VAL A 412 -5.73 8.66 19.64
CA VAL A 412 -6.01 9.78 20.55
C VAL A 412 -5.61 11.09 19.87
N ILE A 413 -6.53 12.04 19.82
CA ILE A 413 -6.33 13.35 19.20
C ILE A 413 -6.64 14.42 20.25
N LEU A 414 -5.59 15.09 20.72
CA LEU A 414 -5.65 16.11 21.77
C LEU A 414 -5.94 17.49 21.18
N GLY A 415 -6.89 17.60 20.25
CA GLY A 415 -7.23 18.87 19.63
C GLY A 415 -8.28 18.72 18.53
N GLY A 416 -8.46 19.79 17.75
CA GLY A 416 -9.40 19.82 16.64
C GLY A 416 -9.08 18.78 15.55
N VAL A 417 -10.14 18.31 14.89
CA VAL A 417 -10.10 17.43 13.72
C VAL A 417 -10.72 18.15 12.52
N GLY A 418 -10.26 17.86 11.31
CA GLY A 418 -10.88 18.37 10.08
C GLY A 418 -12.09 17.54 9.61
N ASP A 419 -12.70 18.00 8.51
CA ASP A 419 -13.91 17.43 7.92
C ASP A 419 -13.80 15.92 7.61
N ASN A 420 -14.95 15.24 7.57
CA ASN A 420 -15.09 13.84 7.16
C ASN A 420 -14.30 12.85 8.05
N PHE A 421 -14.17 13.16 9.34
CA PHE A 421 -13.50 12.30 10.32
C PHE A 421 -14.24 10.96 10.47
N GLY A 422 -13.51 9.85 10.46
CA GLY A 422 -14.05 8.50 10.66
C GLY A 422 -14.79 7.92 9.45
N ALA A 423 -14.72 8.54 8.28
CA ALA A 423 -15.38 8.03 7.08
C ALA A 423 -14.90 6.61 6.71
N GLY A 424 -15.84 5.66 6.63
CA GLY A 424 -15.53 4.25 6.35
C GLY A 424 -14.72 3.54 7.45
N MET A 425 -14.58 4.16 8.63
CA MET A 425 -14.00 3.52 9.80
C MET A 425 -14.91 2.38 10.26
N THR A 426 -14.38 1.16 10.25
CA THR A 426 -15.12 -0.08 10.52
C THR A 426 -14.54 -0.91 11.66
N GLY A 427 -13.40 -0.50 12.22
CA GLY A 427 -12.78 -1.12 13.38
C GLY A 427 -11.83 -0.18 14.11
N GLY A 428 -11.46 -0.54 15.34
CA GLY A 428 -10.66 0.30 16.23
C GLY A 428 -11.46 1.34 17.00
N MET A 429 -10.77 2.30 17.61
CA MET A 429 -11.39 3.35 18.42
C MET A 429 -10.59 4.65 18.38
N ALA A 430 -11.29 5.77 18.39
CA ALA A 430 -10.67 7.08 18.50
C ALA A 430 -11.20 7.89 19.68
N PHE A 431 -10.37 8.75 20.24
CA PHE A 431 -10.71 9.72 21.27
C PHE A 431 -10.32 11.11 20.81
N VAL A 432 -11.27 12.03 20.79
CA VAL A 432 -11.05 13.40 20.28
C VAL A 432 -11.37 14.42 21.36
N LEU A 433 -10.38 15.23 21.74
CA LEU A 433 -10.57 16.36 22.65
C LEU A 433 -11.14 17.55 21.87
N ASP A 434 -12.43 17.83 22.05
CA ASP A 434 -13.14 18.91 21.37
C ASP A 434 -13.48 20.05 22.33
N GLU A 435 -12.54 20.98 22.51
CA GLU A 435 -12.79 22.20 23.29
C GLU A 435 -13.56 23.27 22.51
N GLY A 436 -13.58 23.18 21.18
CA GLY A 436 -14.22 24.13 20.29
C GLY A 436 -15.69 23.85 20.01
N GLY A 437 -16.19 22.66 20.38
CA GLY A 437 -17.56 22.22 20.10
C GLY A 437 -17.83 21.99 18.61
N LYS A 438 -16.81 21.60 17.83
CA LYS A 438 -16.91 21.46 16.36
C LYS A 438 -16.87 20.02 15.87
N PHE A 439 -16.65 19.05 16.75
CA PHE A 439 -16.47 17.66 16.33
C PHE A 439 -17.70 17.11 15.60
N GLU A 440 -18.90 17.42 16.07
CA GLU A 440 -20.16 16.95 15.47
C GLU A 440 -20.36 17.44 14.02
N GLU A 441 -19.80 18.60 13.67
CA GLU A 441 -19.84 19.14 12.30
C GLU A 441 -18.86 18.41 11.37
N ASN A 442 -17.77 17.87 11.94
CA ASN A 442 -16.65 17.32 11.18
C ASN A 442 -16.69 15.79 11.06
N VAL A 443 -17.46 15.10 11.91
CA VAL A 443 -17.56 13.63 11.90
C VAL A 443 -18.48 13.13 10.77
N ASN A 444 -18.00 12.12 10.04
CA ASN A 444 -18.85 11.35 9.14
C ASN A 444 -19.53 10.21 9.93
N SER A 445 -20.82 10.36 10.20
CA SER A 445 -21.59 9.43 11.05
C SER A 445 -22.15 8.21 10.33
N ASP A 446 -21.78 7.96 9.06
CA ASP A 446 -22.31 6.84 8.28
C ASP A 446 -21.97 5.49 8.94
N THR A 447 -20.70 5.29 9.32
CA THR A 447 -20.19 4.02 9.85
C THR A 447 -19.80 4.05 11.33
N VAL A 448 -19.78 5.22 11.96
CA VAL A 448 -19.37 5.39 13.36
C VAL A 448 -20.49 5.96 14.23
N LEU A 449 -20.41 5.66 15.53
CA LEU A 449 -21.09 6.36 16.60
C LEU A 449 -20.06 7.18 17.37
N TYR A 450 -20.54 8.22 18.03
CA TYR A 450 -19.73 9.00 18.95
C TYR A 450 -20.54 9.33 20.21
N ASN A 451 -19.90 9.21 21.36
CA ASN A 451 -20.49 9.49 22.67
C ASN A 451 -19.47 10.19 23.56
N ARG A 452 -19.94 10.84 24.63
CA ARG A 452 -19.04 11.28 25.70
C ARG A 452 -18.48 10.07 26.44
N LEU A 453 -17.32 10.21 27.07
CA LEU A 453 -16.73 9.15 27.89
C LEU A 453 -17.70 8.74 29.01
N SER A 454 -18.14 7.48 28.96
CA SER A 454 -19.12 6.91 29.90
C SER A 454 -18.68 5.58 30.51
N SER A 455 -17.50 5.07 30.14
CA SER A 455 -16.93 3.87 30.74
C SER A 455 -15.61 4.17 31.45
N ALA A 456 -15.50 3.73 32.70
CA ALA A 456 -14.30 3.86 33.50
C ALA A 456 -13.09 3.14 32.88
N HIS A 457 -13.32 2.03 32.16
CA HIS A 457 -12.25 1.32 31.45
C HIS A 457 -11.66 2.19 30.33
N TRP A 458 -12.50 2.73 29.45
CA TRP A 458 -12.05 3.57 28.34
C TRP A 458 -11.50 4.92 28.81
N GLU A 459 -12.01 5.48 29.91
CA GLU A 459 -11.41 6.64 30.57
C GLU A 459 -9.98 6.36 31.03
N ALA A 460 -9.73 5.21 31.68
CA ALA A 460 -8.42 4.81 32.15
C ALA A 460 -7.43 4.55 31.00
N GLU A 461 -7.86 3.85 29.95
CA GLU A 461 -7.05 3.59 28.75
C GLU A 461 -6.64 4.90 28.05
N LEU A 462 -7.60 5.83 27.86
CA LEU A 462 -7.31 7.15 27.30
C LEU A 462 -6.28 7.90 28.13
N LYS A 463 -6.48 7.94 29.46
CA LYS A 463 -5.57 8.65 30.36
C LYS A 463 -4.16 8.06 30.32
N ALA A 464 -4.02 6.74 30.32
CA ALA A 464 -2.73 6.05 30.22
C ALA A 464 -1.99 6.37 28.92
N LEU A 465 -2.71 6.46 27.79
CA LEU A 465 -2.11 6.84 26.50
C LEU A 465 -1.61 8.28 26.50
N ILE A 466 -2.34 9.19 27.15
CA ILE A 466 -1.90 10.60 27.28
C ILE A 466 -0.68 10.69 28.22
N GLU A 467 -0.65 9.91 29.30
CA GLU A 467 0.51 9.81 30.20
C GLU A 467 1.76 9.31 29.45
N GLU A 468 1.62 8.26 28.63
CA GLU A 468 2.72 7.76 27.79
C GLU A 468 3.15 8.81 26.75
N HIS A 469 2.19 9.48 26.11
CA HIS A 469 2.48 10.59 25.18
C HIS A 469 3.30 11.70 25.85
N VAL A 470 2.95 12.12 27.07
CA VAL A 470 3.70 13.14 27.81
C VAL A 470 5.08 12.65 28.21
N ALA A 471 5.21 11.38 28.62
CA ALA A 471 6.49 10.78 28.97
C ALA A 471 7.46 10.76 27.77
N GLU A 472 6.95 10.41 26.58
CA GLU A 472 7.73 10.29 25.36
C GLU A 472 8.03 11.64 24.69
N THR A 473 7.04 12.53 24.63
CA THR A 473 7.14 13.78 23.87
C THR A 473 7.52 14.99 24.70
N HIS A 474 7.39 14.91 26.03
CA HIS A 474 7.43 16.06 26.93
C HIS A 474 6.43 17.16 26.54
N SER A 475 5.29 16.78 25.97
CA SER A 475 4.23 17.72 25.59
C SER A 475 3.71 18.51 26.79
N ARG A 476 3.85 19.83 26.73
CA ARG A 476 3.25 20.75 27.71
C ARG A 476 1.72 20.73 27.62
N TRP A 477 1.19 20.56 26.42
CA TRP A 477 -0.25 20.49 26.20
C TRP A 477 -0.84 19.22 26.81
N GLY A 478 -0.28 18.05 26.51
CA GLY A 478 -0.67 16.79 27.14
C GLY A 478 -0.57 16.84 28.67
N ALA A 479 0.49 17.44 29.22
CA ALA A 479 0.62 17.64 30.66
C ALA A 479 -0.49 18.54 31.25
N THR A 480 -0.89 19.58 30.51
CA THR A 480 -2.00 20.48 30.88
C THR A 480 -3.35 19.76 30.82
N VAL A 481 -3.54 18.84 29.87
CA VAL A 481 -4.73 17.99 29.79
C VAL A 481 -4.82 17.08 31.01
N LEU A 482 -3.71 16.42 31.39
CA LEU A 482 -3.65 15.55 32.55
C LEU A 482 -3.84 16.31 33.88
N SER A 483 -3.23 17.49 34.04
CA SER A 483 -3.35 18.27 35.28
C SER A 483 -4.77 18.78 35.52
N ASN A 484 -5.56 18.94 34.45
CA ASN A 484 -6.95 19.40 34.49
C ASN A 484 -7.93 18.29 34.05
N TRP A 485 -7.58 17.03 34.29
CA TRP A 485 -8.33 15.87 33.78
C TRP A 485 -9.83 15.94 34.06
N GLU A 486 -10.22 16.18 35.31
CA GLU A 486 -11.63 16.23 35.71
C GLU A 486 -12.43 17.31 34.97
N ALA A 487 -11.79 18.43 34.63
CA ALA A 487 -12.43 19.50 33.88
C ALA A 487 -12.51 19.20 32.37
N LYS A 488 -11.54 18.47 31.82
CA LYS A 488 -11.40 18.22 30.37
C LYS A 488 -12.02 16.91 29.91
N LYS A 489 -12.17 15.91 30.78
CA LYS A 489 -12.68 14.57 30.38
C LYS A 489 -14.07 14.62 29.73
N GLY A 490 -14.92 15.56 30.17
CA GLY A 490 -16.24 15.78 29.58
C GLY A 490 -16.22 16.35 28.16
N SER A 491 -15.09 16.90 27.71
CA SER A 491 -14.91 17.43 26.35
C SER A 491 -14.39 16.38 25.36
N PHE A 492 -14.05 15.18 25.83
CA PHE A 492 -13.67 14.09 24.92
C PHE A 492 -14.91 13.47 24.27
N TRP A 493 -14.76 13.18 22.98
CA TRP A 493 -15.62 12.27 22.24
C TRP A 493 -14.92 10.93 22.09
N GLN A 494 -15.60 9.86 22.49
CA GLN A 494 -15.25 8.49 22.15
C GLN A 494 -15.95 8.15 20.83
N VAL A 495 -15.17 7.73 19.83
CA VAL A 495 -15.66 7.41 18.49
C VAL A 495 -15.46 5.92 18.25
N VAL A 496 -16.56 5.22 17.96
CA VAL A 496 -16.60 3.76 17.86
C VAL A 496 -17.35 3.35 16.58
N PRO A 497 -16.83 2.43 15.77
CA PRO A 497 -17.55 1.90 14.61
C PRO A 497 -18.84 1.17 15.03
N LYS A 498 -19.94 1.42 14.32
CA LYS A 498 -21.26 0.78 14.59
C LYS A 498 -21.18 -0.74 14.64
N GLU A 499 -20.46 -1.36 13.70
CA GLU A 499 -20.30 -2.82 13.64
C GLU A 499 -19.49 -3.41 14.83
N MET A 500 -18.77 -2.59 15.59
CA MET A 500 -17.92 -3.03 16.68
C MET A 500 -18.59 -2.97 18.05
N VAL A 501 -19.65 -2.17 18.25
CA VAL A 501 -20.23 -1.92 19.58
C VAL A 501 -20.56 -3.23 20.32
N GLY A 502 -21.31 -4.14 19.70
CA GLY A 502 -21.64 -5.46 20.28
C GLY A 502 -20.50 -6.48 20.27
N ARG A 503 -19.28 -6.09 19.88
CA ARG A 503 -18.08 -6.95 19.79
C ARG A 503 -16.91 -6.44 20.63
N LEU A 504 -17.07 -5.30 21.32
CA LEU A 504 -16.05 -4.80 22.22
C LEU A 504 -15.97 -5.69 23.47
N ASN A 505 -14.74 -5.87 23.99
CA ASN A 505 -14.53 -6.60 25.24
C ASN A 505 -15.06 -5.83 26.46
N HIS A 506 -15.15 -4.51 26.35
CA HIS A 506 -15.68 -3.60 27.36
C HIS A 506 -16.72 -2.69 26.71
N PRO A 507 -17.91 -2.52 27.31
CA PRO A 507 -18.96 -1.68 26.74
C PRO A 507 -18.52 -0.22 26.66
N VAL A 508 -19.19 0.57 25.81
CA VAL A 508 -18.91 2.01 25.65
C VAL A 508 -19.47 2.84 26.81
N SER A 509 -20.39 2.29 27.59
CA SER A 509 -21.00 2.90 28.76
C SER A 509 -21.09 1.90 29.91
N ASP A 510 -20.85 2.36 31.14
CA ASP A 510 -21.07 1.55 32.35
C ASP A 510 -22.55 1.59 32.81
N ASP A 511 -23.39 2.42 32.17
CA ASP A 511 -24.85 2.48 32.41
C ASP A 511 -25.59 1.40 31.59
N PRO A 512 -26.28 0.44 32.26
CA PRO A 512 -27.02 -0.64 31.60
C PRO A 512 -28.14 -0.18 30.65
N GLU A 513 -28.76 0.98 30.89
CA GLU A 513 -29.84 1.50 30.03
C GLU A 513 -29.28 2.14 28.76
N ALA A 514 -28.13 2.82 28.86
CA ALA A 514 -27.43 3.40 27.71
C ALA A 514 -26.81 2.31 26.81
N GLU A 515 -26.38 1.19 27.40
CA GLU A 515 -25.87 0.04 26.64
C GLU A 515 -26.94 -0.54 25.70
N ALA A 516 -28.18 -0.69 26.17
CA ALA A 516 -29.30 -1.22 25.39
C ALA A 516 -29.74 -0.33 24.21
N LEU A 517 -29.42 0.97 24.24
CA LEU A 517 -29.69 1.93 23.15
C LEU A 517 -28.59 1.96 22.08
N THR A 518 -27.40 1.45 22.41
CA THR A 518 -26.23 1.42 21.51
C THR A 518 -25.98 0.05 20.89
N ALA A 519 -26.57 -1.01 21.44
CA ALA A 519 -26.60 -2.38 20.89
C ALA A 519 -27.70 -2.54 19.82
#